data_AF-A0A7S0RRF1-F1
#
_entry.id   AF-A0A7S0RRF1-F1
#
_cell.length_a   1.000
_cell.length_b   1.000
_cell.length_c   1.000
_cell.angle_alpha   90.00
_cell.angle_beta   90.00
_cell.angle_gamma   90.00
#
_symmetry.space_group_name_H-M   'P 1'
#
loop_
_entity.id
_entity.type
_entity.pdbx_description
1 polymer ?
#
loop_
_entity_poly.entity_id
_entity_poly.type
_entity_poly.pdbx_seq_one_letter_code
_entity_poly.pdbx_strand_id
1 'polypeptide(L)'
;MACIEKAHMTSCQATWYRPSEHACSTAPRQSRPVGSNPSRRAVTMQAEVPFRTQTISVKSTSPRSVFESGRQRLGWPKRSKSMKTCAVKSPESPEVVQARKLARQRAREELQKQIAEANEAIAKLKTEQEKLAKREAYLSGKSRTVVKQITQPTTTPAVDKPAPQAVRQQEVVQKEAKLEAEPKVVELGEKMVAVDVAQGTDDPWSTAILETLDAHRDKKLVTIPAEVVGGCYLSCYFQVACSAIPQATDVKMVGAYNGWQYQAFDIPLERRPGAPSDFTWHHTRFKVPEMAYEISFVFTDGQKKYDNNNHKDFVFEVPGGPSPKEFEQLLGDLQKRQEWEEAARARVANRGGRAREEEKRRAEVIEGLRAEAEAAVKAQYAKARRSLDHAAPGMDGIWTIAPSPPVAGFPVKLTYRSSPYHLEWAQKVSVVAAVDGWSRGRNIGRQMAGAGRGVW
;
A
#
# COMPACT_ATOMS: atom_id res chain seq x y z
N MET A 1 42.36 -35.19 37.40
CA MET A 1 42.17 -33.73 37.34
C MET A 1 41.31 -33.46 36.12
N ALA A 2 39.98 -33.60 36.20
CA ALA A 2 39.01 -32.51 36.48
C ALA A 2 39.06 -31.44 35.35
N CYS A 3 38.01 -30.94 34.70
CA CYS A 3 36.55 -30.98 34.83
C CYS A 3 35.97 -30.33 33.54
N ILE A 4 34.63 -30.23 33.47
CA ILE A 4 33.74 -29.34 32.67
C ILE A 4 32.73 -30.21 31.90
N GLU A 5 31.66 -30.67 32.56
CA GLU A 5 30.36 -30.01 32.85
C GLU A 5 29.36 -30.05 31.69
N LYS A 6 28.31 -30.87 31.92
CA LYS A 6 27.05 -30.94 31.20
C LYS A 6 26.14 -29.82 31.68
N ALA A 7 25.42 -29.17 30.76
CA ALA A 7 24.23 -28.40 31.08
C ALA A 7 23.00 -29.02 30.39
N HIS A 8 22.05 -29.45 31.22
CA HIS A 8 20.66 -29.75 30.86
C HIS A 8 19.89 -28.44 30.63
N MET A 9 18.99 -28.40 29.64
CA MET A 9 17.87 -27.45 29.62
C MET A 9 16.58 -28.18 29.26
N THR A 10 15.78 -28.43 30.28
CA THR A 10 14.31 -28.56 30.23
C THR A 10 13.70 -27.16 30.32
N SER A 11 12.65 -26.86 29.55
CA SER A 11 11.37 -26.33 30.05
C SER A 11 10.47 -25.86 28.90
N CYS A 12 9.26 -26.42 28.86
CA CYS A 12 8.08 -25.86 28.21
C CYS A 12 7.73 -24.48 28.81
N GLN A 13 7.19 -23.57 27.99
CA GLN A 13 6.12 -22.62 28.34
C GLN A 13 5.79 -21.75 27.12
N ALA A 14 4.57 -21.88 26.60
CA ALA A 14 3.95 -20.83 25.79
C ALA A 14 2.44 -20.87 26.05
N THR A 15 1.98 -19.98 26.93
CA THR A 15 0.58 -19.68 27.18
C THR A 15 0.11 -18.61 26.20
N TRP A 16 -1.03 -18.83 25.53
CA TRP A 16 -1.76 -17.77 24.83
C TRP A 16 -3.23 -17.78 25.24
N TYR A 17 -3.66 -16.66 25.81
CA TYR A 17 -5.00 -16.37 26.31
C TYR A 17 -5.68 -15.41 25.32
N ARG A 18 -6.93 -15.69 24.95
CA ARG A 18 -7.78 -14.79 24.15
C ARG A 18 -9.20 -14.83 24.72
N PRO A 19 -9.82 -13.71 25.13
CA PRO A 19 -11.20 -13.71 25.58
C PRO A 19 -12.16 -13.40 24.43
N SER A 20 -13.24 -14.17 24.35
CA SER A 20 -14.47 -13.87 23.61
C SER A 20 -15.56 -13.49 24.60
N GLU A 21 -16.29 -12.41 24.33
CA GLU A 21 -17.53 -12.09 25.05
C GLU A 21 -18.66 -11.91 24.04
N HIS A 22 -19.60 -12.86 24.05
CA HIS A 22 -20.97 -12.68 23.62
C HIS A 22 -21.87 -13.03 24.81
N ALA A 23 -22.68 -12.07 25.25
CA ALA A 23 -23.87 -12.35 26.05
C ALA A 23 -25.02 -11.45 25.58
N CYS A 24 -26.11 -12.11 25.23
CA CYS A 24 -27.41 -11.58 24.88
C CYS A 24 -28.31 -11.61 26.12
N SER A 25 -29.07 -10.54 26.41
CA SER A 25 -30.37 -10.62 27.11
C SER A 25 -31.13 -9.28 27.13
N THR A 26 -32.20 -9.22 26.34
CA THR A 26 -33.57 -8.72 26.62
C THR A 26 -33.89 -7.81 27.83
N ALA A 27 -34.30 -6.55 27.54
CA ALA A 27 -35.57 -5.79 27.84
C ALA A 27 -36.25 -5.86 29.25
N PRO A 28 -37.06 -4.84 29.71
CA PRO A 28 -37.93 -3.95 28.92
C PRO A 28 -38.08 -2.45 29.34
N ARG A 29 -38.85 -1.74 28.50
CA ARG A 29 -39.30 -0.33 28.51
C ARG A 29 -40.04 0.13 29.78
N GLN A 30 -39.99 1.45 30.08
CA GLN A 30 -41.20 2.31 30.17
C GLN A 30 -40.92 3.85 30.20
N SER A 31 -41.72 4.55 29.38
CA SER A 31 -42.29 5.93 29.46
C SER A 31 -41.49 7.21 29.80
N ARG A 32 -41.58 8.16 28.84
CA ARG A 32 -41.49 9.65 28.90
C ARG A 32 -42.62 10.26 29.78
N PRO A 33 -42.59 11.54 30.27
CA PRO A 33 -42.47 12.75 29.42
C PRO A 33 -41.84 14.07 29.98
N VAL A 34 -41.45 14.93 29.02
CA VAL A 34 -41.54 16.41 28.88
C VAL A 34 -41.21 17.34 30.06
N GLY A 35 -40.29 18.31 29.83
CA GLY A 35 -40.31 19.62 30.51
C GLY A 35 -39.00 20.41 30.56
N SER A 36 -38.92 21.49 29.76
CA SER A 36 -38.25 22.79 30.02
C SER A 36 -36.79 22.91 30.50
N ASN A 37 -35.96 23.54 29.66
CA ASN A 37 -34.78 24.37 30.00
C ASN A 37 -35.29 25.69 30.69
N PRO A 38 -34.55 26.45 31.53
CA PRO A 38 -33.17 26.92 31.25
C PRO A 38 -32.20 27.14 32.45
N SER A 39 -30.94 27.41 32.09
CA SER A 39 -29.98 28.35 32.73
C SER A 39 -28.76 27.79 33.48
N ARG A 40 -27.60 28.15 32.91
CA ARG A 40 -26.31 28.56 33.50
C ARG A 40 -26.03 28.19 34.97
N ARG A 41 -24.94 27.45 35.18
CA ARG A 41 -23.81 27.89 36.02
C ARG A 41 -22.56 27.06 35.72
N ALA A 42 -21.47 27.78 35.44
CA ALA A 42 -20.13 27.25 35.34
C ALA A 42 -19.65 26.81 36.73
N VAL A 43 -19.07 25.62 36.82
CA VAL A 43 -18.18 25.23 37.92
C VAL A 43 -16.97 24.57 37.28
N THR A 44 -15.85 25.27 37.41
CA THR A 44 -14.49 24.81 37.22
C THR A 44 -14.17 23.72 38.24
N MET A 45 -13.72 22.55 37.79
CA MET A 45 -12.96 21.63 38.63
C MET A 45 -11.62 21.35 37.97
N GLN A 46 -10.57 21.74 38.69
CA GLN A 46 -9.19 21.34 38.47
C GLN A 46 -9.05 19.85 38.82
N ALA A 47 -8.35 19.10 37.97
CA ALA A 47 -7.76 17.83 38.33
C ALA A 47 -6.36 17.77 37.71
N GLU A 48 -5.37 17.87 38.58
CA GLU A 48 -3.94 17.71 38.29
C GLU A 48 -3.62 16.23 38.02
N VAL A 49 -2.80 15.96 37.01
CA VAL A 49 -2.12 14.68 36.85
C VAL A 49 -0.64 14.97 36.51
N PRO A 50 0.33 14.42 37.26
CA PRO A 50 1.74 14.76 37.10
C PRO A 50 2.40 13.93 35.99
N PHE A 51 3.05 14.62 35.03
CA PHE A 51 3.91 13.98 34.03
C PHE A 51 5.36 13.92 34.53
N ARG A 52 5.87 12.71 34.71
CA ARG A 52 7.24 12.39 35.15
C ARG A 52 8.09 12.09 33.92
N THR A 53 8.88 13.05 33.45
CA THR A 53 9.89 12.83 32.40
C THR A 53 11.23 12.48 33.03
N GLN A 54 11.71 11.26 32.79
CA GLN A 54 13.09 10.83 33.06
C GLN A 54 13.99 11.27 31.91
N THR A 55 15.05 12.00 32.25
CA THR A 55 16.11 12.43 31.34
C THR A 55 17.15 11.32 31.22
N ILE A 56 17.33 10.77 30.02
CA ILE A 56 18.42 9.82 29.72
C ILE A 56 19.69 10.63 29.44
N SER A 57 20.71 10.39 30.27
CA SER A 57 22.07 10.92 30.13
C SER A 57 22.86 10.08 29.13
N VAL A 58 23.39 10.70 28.08
CA VAL A 58 24.35 10.08 27.17
C VAL A 58 25.70 10.77 27.38
N LYS A 59 26.65 9.99 27.91
CA LYS A 59 28.06 10.35 28.01
C LYS A 59 28.70 10.27 26.63
N SER A 60 29.29 11.35 26.14
CA SER A 60 30.28 11.32 25.05
C SER A 60 31.61 11.87 25.54
N THR A 61 32.58 11.00 25.66
CA THR A 61 34.00 11.26 25.90
C THR A 61 34.67 11.79 24.62
N SER A 62 35.41 12.89 24.72
CA SER A 62 36.49 13.24 23.79
C SER A 62 37.55 14.09 24.51
N PRO A 63 38.85 13.93 24.21
CA PRO A 63 39.93 14.28 25.13
C PRO A 63 40.43 15.72 25.00
N ARG A 64 41.03 16.17 26.11
CA ARG A 64 41.80 17.40 26.31
C ARG A 64 42.91 17.58 25.25
N SER A 65 43.02 18.79 24.72
CA SER A 65 44.32 19.42 24.42
C SER A 65 44.37 20.80 25.07
N VAL A 66 45.40 20.98 25.89
CA VAL A 66 45.80 22.19 26.61
C VAL A 66 46.52 23.12 25.63
N PHE A 67 46.17 24.41 25.59
CA PHE A 67 47.13 25.51 25.37
C PHE A 67 46.53 26.86 25.80
N GLU A 68 46.92 27.24 27.01
CA GLU A 68 47.48 28.53 27.44
C GLU A 68 47.01 29.89 26.85
N SER A 69 46.52 30.71 27.79
CA SER A 69 46.84 32.14 27.99
C SER A 69 46.37 33.19 26.97
N GLY A 70 45.60 34.16 27.46
CA GLY A 70 45.26 35.36 26.69
C GLY A 70 44.09 36.15 27.25
N ARG A 71 44.12 36.48 28.55
CA ARG A 71 43.16 37.42 29.15
C ARG A 71 43.54 38.84 28.71
N GLN A 72 42.82 39.40 27.74
CA GLN A 72 42.73 40.85 27.58
C GLN A 72 41.26 41.28 27.61
N ARG A 73 40.92 42.06 28.64
CA ARG A 73 39.70 42.83 28.74
C ARG A 73 39.79 43.97 27.72
N LEU A 74 38.90 44.00 26.75
CA LEU A 74 38.56 45.22 26.00
C LEU A 74 37.04 45.31 25.89
N GLY A 75 36.56 46.54 26.10
CA GLY A 75 35.18 46.88 26.41
C GLY A 75 34.19 46.55 25.30
N TRP A 76 32.94 46.35 25.74
CA TRP A 76 31.78 46.25 24.87
C TRP A 76 31.52 47.61 24.18
N PRO A 77 31.49 47.69 22.84
CA PRO A 77 30.88 48.82 22.18
C PRO A 77 29.37 48.59 22.04
N LYS A 78 28.64 49.66 22.32
CA LYS A 78 27.20 49.81 22.19
C LYS A 78 26.73 49.48 20.77
N ARG A 79 25.51 48.90 20.69
CA ARG A 79 24.71 48.65 19.50
C ARG A 79 24.80 49.79 18.49
N SER A 80 25.38 49.52 17.32
CA SER A 80 25.26 50.34 16.12
C SER A 80 24.27 49.69 15.13
N LYS A 81 23.57 50.56 14.41
CA LYS A 81 22.44 50.29 13.53
C LYS A 81 22.84 49.35 12.39
N SER A 82 22.02 48.33 12.14
CA SER A 82 22.09 47.48 10.95
C SER A 82 21.89 48.32 9.68
N MET A 83 22.97 48.54 8.93
CA MET A 83 22.92 48.96 7.54
C MET A 83 22.56 47.74 6.69
N LYS A 84 21.47 47.84 5.93
CA LYS A 84 21.13 46.90 4.86
C LYS A 84 22.18 47.02 3.76
N THR A 85 23.01 46.00 3.57
CA THR A 85 23.83 45.86 2.38
C THR A 85 22.96 45.35 1.24
N CYS A 86 22.64 46.22 0.28
CA CYS A 86 22.11 45.81 -1.01
C CYS A 86 23.24 45.15 -1.80
N ALA A 87 23.27 43.81 -1.82
CA ALA A 87 24.13 43.06 -2.72
C ALA A 87 23.62 43.23 -4.15
N VAL A 88 24.18 44.21 -4.87
CA VAL A 88 24.03 44.32 -6.32
C VAL A 88 24.75 43.11 -6.92
N LYS A 89 23.98 42.15 -7.47
CA LYS A 89 24.55 41.02 -8.20
C LYS A 89 25.26 41.56 -9.44
N SER A 90 26.57 41.40 -9.52
CA SER A 90 27.34 41.69 -10.73
C SER A 90 26.73 40.94 -11.93
N PRO A 91 26.63 41.58 -13.11
CA PRO A 91 26.13 40.90 -14.30
C PRO A 91 27.02 39.71 -14.64
N GLU A 92 26.41 38.53 -14.83
CA GLU A 92 27.11 37.30 -15.23
C GLU A 92 27.82 37.52 -16.57
N SER A 93 29.08 37.08 -16.67
CA SER A 93 29.85 37.16 -17.93
C SER A 93 29.09 36.48 -19.08
N PRO A 94 29.06 37.08 -20.29
CA PRO A 94 28.39 36.50 -21.47
C PRO A 94 28.78 35.04 -21.75
N GLU A 95 30.01 34.65 -21.44
CA GLU A 95 30.52 33.29 -21.61
C GLU A 95 29.82 32.27 -20.71
N VAL A 96 29.53 32.64 -19.45
CA VAL A 96 28.83 31.78 -18.49
C VAL A 96 27.38 31.59 -18.92
N VAL A 97 26.76 32.64 -19.47
CA VAL A 97 25.41 32.58 -20.02
C VAL A 97 25.35 31.67 -21.25
N GLN A 98 26.34 31.74 -22.15
CA GLN A 98 26.42 30.86 -23.32
C GLN A 98 26.70 29.40 -22.93
N ALA A 99 27.61 29.15 -21.99
CA ALA A 99 27.87 27.79 -21.49
C ALA A 99 26.61 27.15 -20.87
N ARG A 100 25.82 27.92 -20.12
CA ARG A 100 24.52 27.46 -19.58
C ARG A 100 23.50 27.16 -20.66
N LYS A 101 23.44 27.97 -21.73
CA LYS A 101 22.54 27.72 -22.87
C LYS A 101 22.93 26.43 -23.58
N LEU A 102 24.22 26.23 -23.85
CA LEU A 102 24.72 25.01 -24.48
C LEU A 102 24.50 23.76 -23.60
N ALA A 103 24.73 23.86 -22.29
CA ALA A 103 24.45 22.77 -21.36
C ALA A 103 22.96 22.41 -21.31
N ARG A 104 22.07 23.41 -21.34
CA ARG A 104 20.61 23.17 -21.44
C ARG A 104 20.21 22.51 -22.75
N GLN A 105 20.88 22.85 -23.86
CA GLN A 105 20.61 22.24 -25.15
C GLN A 105 21.03 20.77 -25.17
N ARG A 106 22.24 20.44 -24.70
CA ARG A 106 22.71 19.06 -24.58
C ARG A 106 21.81 18.22 -23.67
N ALA A 107 21.37 18.79 -22.54
CA ALA A 107 20.44 18.11 -21.64
C ALA A 107 19.07 17.85 -22.30
N ARG A 108 18.59 18.74 -23.19
CA ARG A 108 17.36 18.51 -23.95
C ARG A 108 17.52 17.43 -25.01
N GLU A 109 18.65 17.42 -25.71
CA GLU A 109 18.95 16.39 -26.73
C GLU A 109 19.07 15.01 -26.09
N GLU A 110 19.74 14.90 -24.94
CA GLU A 110 19.84 13.65 -24.17
C GLU A 110 18.45 13.19 -23.67
N LEU A 111 17.63 14.12 -23.17
CA LEU A 111 16.26 13.79 -22.76
C LEU A 111 15.41 13.31 -23.94
N GLN A 112 15.56 13.92 -25.12
CA GLN A 112 14.86 13.47 -26.33
C GLN A 112 15.29 12.07 -26.76
N LYS A 113 16.58 11.74 -26.65
CA LYS A 113 17.10 10.40 -26.93
C LYS A 113 16.48 9.36 -25.97
N GLN A 114 16.44 9.65 -24.68
CA GLN A 114 15.84 8.77 -23.68
C GLN A 114 14.34 8.56 -23.91
N ILE A 115 13.62 9.61 -24.34
CA ILE A 115 12.20 9.50 -24.72
C ILE A 115 12.03 8.58 -25.94
N ALA A 116 12.90 8.68 -26.94
CA ALA A 116 12.86 7.83 -28.12
C ALA A 116 13.10 6.34 -27.77
N GLU A 117 14.14 6.06 -26.96
CA GLU A 117 14.44 4.71 -26.47
C GLU A 117 13.29 4.12 -25.65
N ALA A 118 12.67 4.92 -24.77
CA ALA A 118 11.52 4.49 -23.98
C ALA A 118 10.31 4.16 -24.87
N ASN A 119 10.05 4.95 -25.91
CA ASN A 119 8.97 4.70 -26.86
C ASN A 119 9.20 3.41 -27.68
N GLU A 120 10.44 3.11 -28.05
CA GLU A 120 10.79 1.85 -28.71
C GLU A 120 10.57 0.64 -27.78
N ALA A 121 10.95 0.76 -26.50
CA ALA A 121 10.70 -0.28 -25.51
C ALA A 121 9.20 -0.54 -25.30
N ILE A 122 8.38 0.52 -25.26
CA ILE A 122 6.91 0.41 -25.18
C ILE A 122 6.36 -0.30 -26.41
N ALA A 123 6.87 -0.02 -27.62
CA ALA A 123 6.45 -0.71 -28.83
C ALA A 123 6.76 -2.22 -28.77
N LYS A 124 7.96 -2.60 -28.30
CA LYS A 124 8.34 -4.01 -28.11
C LYS A 124 7.41 -4.71 -27.12
N LEU A 125 7.11 -4.09 -25.98
CA LEU A 125 6.19 -4.65 -24.98
C LEU A 125 4.77 -4.86 -25.54
N LYS A 126 4.26 -3.92 -26.34
CA LYS A 126 2.96 -4.09 -27.01
C LYS A 126 2.95 -5.30 -27.93
N THR A 127 4.00 -5.50 -28.72
CA THR A 127 4.08 -6.67 -29.61
C THR A 127 4.15 -7.99 -28.85
N GLU A 128 4.85 -8.03 -27.71
CA GLU A 128 4.89 -9.22 -26.84
C GLU A 128 3.54 -9.49 -26.18
N GLN A 129 2.83 -8.45 -25.73
CA GLN A 129 1.48 -8.60 -25.20
C GLN A 129 0.51 -9.14 -26.26
N GLU A 130 0.59 -8.69 -27.51
CA GLU A 130 -0.21 -9.25 -28.60
C GLU A 130 0.12 -10.73 -28.88
N LYS A 131 1.40 -11.12 -28.80
CA LYS A 131 1.80 -12.53 -28.95
C LYS A 131 1.25 -13.38 -27.80
N LEU A 132 1.31 -12.89 -26.56
CA LEU A 132 0.76 -13.58 -25.40
C LEU A 132 -0.77 -13.72 -25.51
N ALA A 133 -1.47 -12.64 -25.90
CA ALA A 133 -2.92 -12.68 -26.11
C ALA A 133 -3.32 -13.69 -27.20
N LYS A 134 -2.56 -13.79 -28.29
CA LYS A 134 -2.77 -14.81 -29.33
C LYS A 134 -2.53 -16.22 -28.79
N ARG A 135 -1.53 -16.43 -27.95
CA ARG A 135 -1.24 -17.73 -27.31
C ARG A 135 -2.33 -18.14 -26.32
N GLU A 136 -2.84 -17.21 -25.53
CA GLU A 136 -3.96 -17.43 -24.62
C GLU A 136 -5.25 -17.76 -25.38
N ALA A 137 -5.54 -17.03 -26.47
CA ALA A 137 -6.69 -17.32 -27.33
C ALA A 137 -6.60 -18.72 -27.97
N TYR A 138 -5.39 -19.14 -28.39
CA TYR A 138 -5.15 -20.49 -28.90
C TYR A 138 -5.40 -21.57 -27.84
N LEU A 139 -4.93 -21.36 -26.61
CA LEU A 139 -5.13 -22.30 -25.50
C LEU A 139 -6.61 -22.38 -25.06
N SER A 140 -7.33 -21.26 -25.05
CA SER A 140 -8.76 -21.24 -24.72
C SER A 140 -9.61 -21.90 -25.82
N GLY A 141 -9.23 -21.73 -27.09
CA GLY A 141 -9.85 -22.42 -28.23
C GLY A 141 -9.66 -23.93 -28.19
N LYS A 142 -8.47 -24.42 -27.80
CA LYS A 142 -8.17 -25.86 -27.69
C LYS A 142 -8.93 -26.55 -26.57
N SER A 143 -9.17 -25.86 -25.44
CA SER A 143 -10.04 -26.36 -24.35
C SER A 143 -11.50 -26.51 -24.78
N ARG A 144 -11.99 -25.67 -25.69
CA ARG A 144 -13.39 -25.73 -26.18
C ARG A 144 -13.66 -26.93 -27.09
N THR A 145 -12.64 -27.40 -27.81
CA THR A 145 -12.76 -28.57 -28.69
C THR A 145 -12.78 -29.88 -27.91
N VAL A 146 -12.08 -29.95 -26.77
CA VAL A 146 -12.06 -31.13 -25.90
C VAL A 146 -13.39 -31.31 -25.15
N VAL A 147 -14.05 -30.22 -24.75
CA VAL A 147 -15.35 -30.29 -24.06
C VAL A 147 -16.51 -30.76 -24.97
N LYS A 148 -16.42 -30.55 -26.29
CA LYS A 148 -17.47 -31.00 -27.23
C LYS A 148 -17.42 -32.49 -27.57
N GLN A 149 -16.35 -33.21 -27.24
CA GLN A 149 -16.24 -34.66 -27.51
C GLN A 149 -16.77 -35.56 -26.38
N ILE A 150 -17.19 -34.99 -25.24
CA ILE A 150 -17.65 -35.78 -24.07
C ILE A 150 -19.19 -35.89 -23.98
N THR A 151 -19.94 -35.26 -24.89
CA THR A 151 -21.42 -35.32 -24.87
C THR A 151 -22.01 -35.63 -26.23
N GLN A 152 -21.96 -36.91 -26.65
CA GLN A 152 -23.02 -37.51 -27.47
C GLN A 152 -23.17 -39.01 -27.15
N PRO A 153 -24.39 -39.52 -26.90
CA PRO A 153 -24.66 -40.94 -26.83
C PRO A 153 -24.92 -41.56 -28.21
N THR A 154 -24.49 -42.80 -28.33
CA THR A 154 -24.54 -43.74 -29.45
C THR A 154 -25.96 -44.03 -29.96
N THR A 155 -26.17 -43.97 -31.27
CA THR A 155 -27.17 -44.79 -32.01
C THR A 155 -26.67 -45.05 -33.45
N THR A 156 -27.04 -46.19 -34.02
CA THR A 156 -26.61 -46.78 -35.32
C THR A 156 -27.87 -47.42 -35.95
N PRO A 157 -27.91 -47.88 -37.22
CA PRO A 157 -27.64 -47.24 -38.54
C PRO A 157 -28.81 -47.40 -39.57
N ALA A 158 -28.77 -46.69 -40.71
CA ALA A 158 -29.26 -47.12 -42.06
C ALA A 158 -28.90 -46.06 -43.15
N VAL A 159 -28.02 -46.36 -44.11
CA VAL A 159 -28.26 -46.71 -45.55
C VAL A 159 -28.77 -45.54 -46.43
N ASP A 160 -27.89 -44.90 -47.23
CA ASP A 160 -27.73 -45.08 -48.70
C ASP A 160 -26.80 -44.02 -49.36
N LYS A 161 -26.06 -44.44 -50.40
CA LYS A 161 -25.15 -43.67 -51.30
C LYS A 161 -25.93 -43.14 -52.53
N PRO A 162 -25.39 -42.34 -53.51
CA PRO A 162 -23.98 -42.01 -53.81
C PRO A 162 -23.68 -40.52 -54.15
N ALA A 163 -22.38 -40.23 -54.35
CA ALA A 163 -21.78 -38.96 -54.84
C ALA A 163 -21.93 -38.78 -56.39
N PRO A 164 -21.52 -37.66 -57.03
CA PRO A 164 -20.08 -37.33 -57.21
C PRO A 164 -19.65 -35.82 -57.31
N GLN A 165 -18.37 -35.61 -56.99
CA GLN A 165 -17.32 -34.76 -57.61
C GLN A 165 -17.43 -33.22 -57.74
N ALA A 166 -16.42 -32.54 -57.17
CA ALA A 166 -15.49 -31.56 -57.81
C ALA A 166 -14.58 -30.94 -56.71
N VAL A 167 -13.35 -31.40 -56.46
CA VAL A 167 -12.06 -31.01 -57.08
C VAL A 167 -11.96 -29.54 -57.50
N ARG A 168 -11.21 -28.71 -56.73
CA ARG A 168 -10.17 -27.81 -57.28
C ARG A 168 -9.24 -27.18 -56.21
N GLN A 169 -7.98 -27.62 -56.26
CA GLN A 169 -6.69 -26.89 -56.17
C GLN A 169 -6.33 -26.18 -54.84
N GLN A 170 -5.38 -26.68 -54.03
CA GLN A 170 -3.90 -26.70 -54.17
C GLN A 170 -3.25 -25.30 -54.21
N GLU A 171 -2.28 -24.88 -53.38
CA GLU A 171 -0.99 -25.44 -52.90
C GLU A 171 0.15 -24.54 -53.42
N VAL A 172 0.87 -23.84 -52.53
CA VAL A 172 2.27 -23.36 -52.73
C VAL A 172 2.91 -23.37 -51.33
N VAL A 173 3.48 -24.50 -50.92
CA VAL A 173 4.91 -24.85 -51.00
C VAL A 173 5.79 -24.09 -50.00
N GLN A 174 6.25 -24.90 -49.05
CA GLN A 174 7.31 -24.68 -48.07
C GLN A 174 8.70 -24.49 -48.71
N LYS A 175 9.59 -23.86 -47.92
CA LYS A 175 11.06 -24.01 -47.79
C LYS A 175 11.59 -22.61 -47.45
N GLU A 176 12.39 -22.34 -46.42
CA GLU A 176 13.62 -22.93 -45.86
C GLU A 176 13.71 -22.41 -44.39
N ALA A 177 14.42 -22.93 -43.40
CA ALA A 177 15.50 -23.91 -43.32
C ALA A 177 15.48 -24.56 -41.92
N LYS A 178 16.04 -25.76 -41.91
CA LYS A 178 16.25 -26.70 -40.81
C LYS A 178 17.69 -26.52 -40.30
N LEU A 179 17.84 -26.24 -39.02
CA LEU A 179 19.00 -26.44 -38.13
C LEU A 179 18.42 -26.15 -36.73
N GLU A 180 18.42 -26.99 -35.71
CA GLU A 180 19.35 -28.04 -35.33
C GLU A 180 18.75 -28.81 -34.14
N ALA A 181 19.00 -30.13 -34.08
CA ALA A 181 19.06 -31.02 -32.91
C ALA A 181 17.87 -31.20 -31.93
N GLU A 182 17.50 -32.47 -31.80
CA GLU A 182 16.48 -33.06 -30.92
C GLU A 182 16.77 -32.92 -29.41
N PRO A 183 15.72 -33.04 -28.57
CA PRO A 183 15.84 -32.94 -27.12
C PRO A 183 16.27 -34.28 -26.49
N LYS A 184 17.37 -34.28 -25.73
CA LYS A 184 17.60 -35.29 -24.69
C LYS A 184 16.73 -34.94 -23.49
N VAL A 185 15.47 -35.38 -23.54
CA VAL A 185 14.67 -35.58 -22.33
C VAL A 185 15.20 -36.84 -21.68
N VAL A 186 15.81 -36.70 -20.50
CA VAL A 186 16.10 -37.84 -19.64
C VAL A 186 14.75 -38.33 -19.12
N GLU A 187 14.26 -39.41 -19.72
CA GLU A 187 13.21 -40.26 -19.16
C GLU A 187 13.70 -40.78 -17.80
N LEU A 188 13.34 -40.08 -16.73
CA LEU A 188 13.27 -40.66 -15.40
C LEU A 188 11.81 -41.01 -15.12
N GLY A 189 11.44 -42.19 -15.61
CA GLY A 189 10.51 -43.10 -14.97
C GLY A 189 9.17 -42.51 -14.57
N GLU A 190 8.26 -42.45 -15.53
CA GLU A 190 6.83 -42.63 -15.29
C GLU A 190 6.59 -43.93 -14.51
N LYS A 191 6.54 -43.83 -13.18
CA LYS A 191 5.71 -44.66 -12.32
C LYS A 191 5.13 -43.80 -11.21
N MET A 192 4.41 -42.74 -11.60
CA MET A 192 3.21 -42.39 -10.84
C MET A 192 2.21 -43.50 -11.13
N VAL A 193 2.24 -44.54 -10.29
CA VAL A 193 1.02 -45.27 -10.00
C VAL A 193 0.07 -44.18 -9.51
N ALA A 194 -0.90 -43.82 -10.35
CA ALA A 194 -2.10 -43.18 -9.90
C ALA A 194 -2.72 -44.15 -8.89
N VAL A 195 -2.28 -44.05 -7.63
CA VAL A 195 -3.05 -44.57 -6.53
C VAL A 195 -4.26 -43.65 -6.54
N ASP A 196 -5.40 -44.19 -6.97
CA ASP A 196 -6.70 -43.66 -6.62
C ASP A 196 -6.72 -43.56 -5.07
N VAL A 197 -6.20 -42.46 -4.52
CA VAL A 197 -6.20 -42.21 -3.08
C VAL A 197 -7.63 -41.88 -2.74
N ALA A 198 -8.31 -42.95 -2.36
CA ALA A 198 -9.73 -43.09 -2.22
C ALA A 198 -10.37 -41.89 -1.50
N GLN A 199 -11.29 -41.25 -2.20
CA GLN A 199 -12.49 -40.66 -1.62
C GLN A 199 -13.40 -41.78 -1.06
N GLY A 200 -12.85 -42.66 -0.22
CA GLY A 200 -13.49 -43.87 0.28
C GLY A 200 -14.19 -43.61 1.60
N THR A 201 -15.52 -43.61 1.54
CA THR A 201 -16.52 -43.49 2.63
C THR A 201 -16.35 -42.26 3.54
N ASP A 202 -17.27 -41.29 3.46
CA ASP A 202 -17.33 -40.16 4.40
C ASP A 202 -17.60 -40.58 5.85
N ASP A 203 -18.02 -41.84 6.09
CA ASP A 203 -18.23 -42.39 7.42
C ASP A 203 -16.91 -42.89 8.04
N PRO A 204 -16.40 -42.23 9.10
CA PRO A 204 -15.19 -42.67 9.81
C PRO A 204 -15.38 -43.95 10.63
N TRP A 205 -16.60 -44.50 10.70
CA TRP A 205 -16.91 -45.71 11.45
C TRP A 205 -17.51 -46.82 10.57
N SER A 206 -17.20 -46.81 9.27
CA SER A 206 -17.64 -47.85 8.33
C SER A 206 -17.18 -49.23 8.77
N THR A 207 -17.87 -50.29 8.32
CA THR A 207 -17.55 -51.68 8.72
C THR A 207 -16.11 -52.06 8.41
N ALA A 208 -15.59 -51.66 7.25
CA ALA A 208 -14.20 -51.91 6.86
C ALA A 208 -13.19 -51.21 7.81
N ILE A 209 -13.50 -49.99 8.26
CA ILE A 209 -12.66 -49.27 9.23
C ILE A 209 -12.73 -49.99 10.58
N LEU A 210 -13.91 -50.38 11.04
CA LEU A 210 -14.07 -51.08 12.32
C LEU A 210 -13.32 -52.42 12.34
N GLU A 211 -13.36 -53.19 11.25
CA GLU A 211 -12.57 -54.42 11.07
C GLU A 211 -11.06 -54.13 11.13
N THR A 212 -10.62 -53.04 10.50
CA THR A 212 -9.22 -52.61 10.53
C THR A 212 -8.77 -52.21 11.95
N LEU A 213 -9.62 -51.49 12.69
CA LEU A 213 -9.35 -51.11 14.08
C LEU A 213 -9.34 -52.32 15.01
N ASP A 214 -10.23 -53.29 14.79
CA ASP A 214 -10.28 -54.53 15.56
C ASP A 214 -9.01 -55.38 15.35
N ALA A 215 -8.55 -55.48 14.11
CA ALA A 215 -7.30 -56.14 13.74
C ALA A 215 -6.04 -55.43 14.28
N HIS A 216 -6.16 -54.19 14.75
CA HIS A 216 -5.07 -53.37 15.28
C HIS A 216 -5.30 -52.91 16.72
N ARG A 217 -6.08 -53.66 17.51
CA ARG A 217 -6.29 -53.39 18.95
C ARG A 217 -5.02 -53.35 19.79
N ASP A 218 -3.93 -53.94 19.31
CA ASP A 218 -2.61 -53.88 19.96
C ASP A 218 -1.89 -52.54 19.75
N LYS A 219 -2.32 -51.75 18.75
CA LYS A 219 -1.72 -50.45 18.42
C LYS A 219 -2.41 -49.31 19.17
N LYS A 220 -1.62 -48.33 19.60
CA LYS A 220 -2.15 -47.06 20.17
C LYS A 220 -2.76 -46.15 19.11
N LEU A 221 -2.30 -46.27 17.87
CA LEU A 221 -2.60 -45.33 16.80
C LEU A 221 -2.69 -46.05 15.46
N VAL A 222 -3.73 -45.75 14.70
CA VAL A 222 -3.96 -46.26 13.34
C VAL A 222 -4.32 -45.09 12.44
N THR A 223 -3.74 -45.05 11.25
CA THR A 223 -3.99 -44.02 10.23
C THR A 223 -4.59 -44.59 8.97
N ILE A 224 -5.44 -43.80 8.32
CA ILE A 224 -6.05 -44.13 7.03
C ILE A 224 -6.00 -42.86 6.13
N PRO A 225 -5.33 -42.91 4.97
CA PRO A 225 -4.49 -44.01 4.48
C PRO A 225 -3.31 -44.30 5.42
N ALA A 226 -2.72 -45.49 5.31
CA ALA A 226 -1.59 -45.91 6.15
C ALA A 226 -0.35 -45.05 5.88
N GLU A 227 -0.09 -44.73 4.60
CA GLU A 227 0.94 -43.77 4.19
C GLU A 227 0.37 -42.35 4.18
N VAL A 228 1.07 -41.42 4.84
CA VAL A 228 0.64 -40.03 4.93
C VAL A 228 1.10 -39.26 3.71
N VAL A 229 0.18 -38.64 2.99
CA VAL A 229 0.49 -37.90 1.75
C VAL A 229 0.20 -36.41 1.93
N GLY A 230 1.18 -35.57 1.61
CA GLY A 230 1.04 -34.12 1.61
C GLY A 230 -0.06 -33.66 0.65
N GLY A 231 -0.89 -32.71 1.09
CA GLY A 231 -2.03 -32.22 0.31
C GLY A 231 -3.30 -33.06 0.41
N CYS A 232 -3.24 -34.26 0.99
CA CYS A 232 -4.37 -35.17 1.17
C CYS A 232 -4.96 -35.10 2.59
N TYR A 233 -6.14 -35.70 2.77
CA TYR A 233 -6.72 -35.89 4.10
C TYR A 233 -6.16 -37.15 4.77
N LEU A 234 -5.86 -37.03 6.05
CA LEU A 234 -5.47 -38.12 6.93
C LEU A 234 -6.54 -38.32 7.99
N SER A 235 -7.05 -39.54 8.11
CA SER A 235 -7.86 -39.98 9.24
C SER A 235 -6.96 -40.69 10.25
N CYS A 236 -7.10 -40.30 11.52
CA CYS A 236 -6.26 -40.74 12.63
C CYS A 236 -7.17 -41.30 13.72
N TYR A 237 -6.91 -42.54 14.12
CA TYR A 237 -7.65 -43.27 15.14
C TYR A 237 -6.74 -43.58 16.31
N PHE A 238 -7.06 -43.06 17.49
CA PHE A 238 -6.27 -43.19 18.71
C PHE A 238 -6.99 -44.05 19.73
N GLN A 239 -6.30 -45.06 20.26
CA GLN A 239 -6.84 -45.96 21.27
C GLN A 239 -6.49 -45.47 22.68
N VAL A 240 -7.46 -44.84 23.33
CA VAL A 240 -7.27 -44.22 24.65
C VAL A 240 -6.99 -45.25 25.74
N ALA A 241 -7.53 -46.47 25.65
CA ALA A 241 -7.29 -47.53 26.65
C ALA A 241 -5.81 -47.91 26.78
N CYS A 242 -5.02 -47.77 25.71
CA CYS A 242 -3.59 -48.09 25.69
C CYS A 242 -2.69 -46.86 25.85
N SER A 243 -3.27 -45.71 26.18
CA SER A 243 -2.57 -44.43 26.28
C SER A 243 -2.14 -44.10 27.71
N ALA A 244 -1.37 -43.02 27.87
CA ALA A 244 -1.10 -42.42 29.18
C ALA A 244 -2.30 -41.64 29.76
N ILE A 245 -3.40 -41.54 29.01
CA ILE A 245 -4.65 -40.87 29.38
C ILE A 245 -5.84 -41.83 29.33
N PRO A 246 -5.77 -43.04 29.93
CA PRO A 246 -6.89 -43.98 29.90
C PRO A 246 -8.07 -43.35 30.63
N GLN A 247 -9.25 -43.32 30.01
CA GLN A 247 -10.49 -42.64 30.45
C GLN A 247 -10.67 -41.18 30.04
N ALA A 248 -9.77 -40.58 29.26
CA ALA A 248 -10.01 -39.24 28.70
C ALA A 248 -11.25 -39.26 27.76
N THR A 249 -12.12 -38.26 27.93
CA THR A 249 -13.33 -38.08 27.11
C THR A 249 -13.25 -36.88 26.17
N ASP A 250 -12.49 -35.84 26.53
CA ASP A 250 -12.18 -34.67 25.68
C ASP A 250 -10.76 -34.79 25.14
N VAL A 251 -10.56 -35.74 24.22
CA VAL A 251 -9.23 -36.01 23.64
C VAL A 251 -8.95 -35.02 22.53
N LYS A 252 -7.77 -34.41 22.56
CA LYS A 252 -7.28 -33.53 21.48
C LYS A 252 -5.92 -33.97 21.01
N MET A 253 -5.66 -33.72 19.74
CA MET A 253 -4.36 -33.86 19.11
C MET A 253 -3.77 -32.48 18.90
N VAL A 254 -2.67 -32.22 19.59
CA VAL A 254 -1.94 -30.94 19.53
C VAL A 254 -0.62 -31.20 18.85
N GLY A 255 -0.32 -30.47 17.79
CA GLY A 255 0.85 -30.72 16.99
C GLY A 255 1.21 -29.58 16.08
N ALA A 256 2.21 -29.84 15.25
CA ALA A 256 2.67 -28.96 14.20
C ALA A 256 3.40 -29.80 13.14
N TYR A 257 3.71 -29.20 12.01
CA TYR A 257 4.45 -29.84 10.93
C TYR A 257 5.93 -29.46 10.97
N ASN A 258 6.75 -30.27 10.33
CA ASN A 258 8.17 -30.02 10.08
C ASN A 258 8.96 -29.74 11.37
N GLY A 259 8.93 -30.67 12.33
CA GLY A 259 9.65 -30.52 13.60
C GLY A 259 9.15 -29.36 14.46
N TRP A 260 7.83 -29.15 14.52
CA TRP A 260 7.16 -28.05 15.22
C TRP A 260 7.37 -26.63 14.66
N GLN A 261 7.94 -26.50 13.46
CA GLN A 261 8.28 -25.19 12.89
C GLN A 261 7.24 -24.65 11.92
N TYR A 262 6.33 -25.50 11.42
CA TYR A 262 5.37 -25.15 10.38
C TYR A 262 3.95 -25.44 10.82
N GLN A 263 3.08 -24.41 10.78
CA GLN A 263 1.63 -24.50 11.05
C GLN A 263 1.24 -25.39 12.25
N ALA A 264 1.15 -24.80 13.44
CA ALA A 264 0.61 -25.51 14.60
C ALA A 264 -0.90 -25.76 14.46
N PHE A 265 -1.36 -26.87 15.06
CA PHE A 265 -2.75 -27.29 15.10
C PHE A 265 -3.13 -27.84 16.47
N ASP A 266 -4.42 -27.69 16.80
CA ASP A 266 -5.09 -28.28 17.95
C ASP A 266 -6.44 -28.79 17.45
N ILE A 267 -6.60 -30.10 17.40
CA ILE A 267 -7.72 -30.77 16.73
C ILE A 267 -8.39 -31.74 17.71
N PRO A 268 -9.69 -31.58 17.99
CA PRO A 268 -10.41 -32.54 18.83
C PRO A 268 -10.57 -33.89 18.13
N LEU A 269 -10.60 -34.96 18.92
CA LEU A 269 -10.93 -36.29 18.47
C LEU A 269 -12.33 -36.68 18.92
N GLU A 270 -13.09 -37.24 18.00
CA GLU A 270 -14.47 -37.67 18.19
C GLU A 270 -14.52 -39.16 18.57
N ARG A 271 -15.31 -39.48 19.58
CA ARG A 271 -15.66 -40.88 19.88
C ARG A 271 -16.85 -41.31 19.04
N ARG A 272 -16.89 -42.58 18.63
CA ARG A 272 -18.04 -43.15 17.92
C ARG A 272 -19.34 -42.96 18.74
N PRO A 273 -20.36 -42.28 18.19
CA PRO A 273 -21.64 -42.11 18.87
C PRO A 273 -22.31 -43.45 19.16
N GLY A 274 -22.84 -43.62 20.37
CA GLY A 274 -23.56 -44.84 20.77
C GLY A 274 -22.68 -46.10 20.87
N ALA A 275 -21.35 -45.96 20.82
CA ALA A 275 -20.45 -47.10 20.98
C ALA A 275 -20.48 -47.64 22.42
N PRO A 276 -20.27 -48.95 22.61
CA PRO A 276 -20.27 -49.53 23.95
C PRO A 276 -19.10 -49.00 24.79
N SER A 277 -19.18 -49.17 26.11
CA SER A 277 -18.23 -48.57 27.07
C SER A 277 -16.80 -49.05 26.91
N ASP A 278 -16.60 -50.25 26.37
CA ASP A 278 -15.30 -50.86 26.06
C ASP A 278 -14.68 -50.35 24.75
N PHE A 279 -15.44 -49.65 23.90
CA PHE A 279 -14.94 -49.02 22.69
C PHE A 279 -14.21 -47.72 23.03
N THR A 280 -12.88 -47.74 22.93
CA THR A 280 -11.98 -46.65 23.38
C THR A 280 -11.25 -45.93 22.25
N TRP A 281 -11.60 -46.21 20.99
CA TRP A 281 -11.09 -45.49 19.83
C TRP A 281 -11.71 -44.11 19.69
N HIS A 282 -10.86 -43.12 19.41
CA HIS A 282 -11.24 -41.75 19.08
C HIS A 282 -10.65 -41.38 17.72
N HIS A 283 -11.40 -40.63 16.92
CA HIS A 283 -11.08 -40.35 15.52
C HIS A 283 -10.94 -38.85 15.26
N THR A 284 -10.01 -38.46 14.40
CA THR A 284 -10.04 -37.15 13.76
C THR A 284 -9.60 -37.23 12.31
N ARG A 285 -10.07 -36.29 11.48
CA ARG A 285 -9.71 -36.17 10.07
C ARG A 285 -9.26 -34.76 9.76
N PHE A 286 -8.07 -34.62 9.19
CA PHE A 286 -7.49 -33.31 8.87
C PHE A 286 -6.69 -33.36 7.57
N LYS A 287 -6.53 -32.19 6.94
CA LYS A 287 -5.77 -32.06 5.70
C LYS A 287 -4.30 -31.82 6.01
N VAL A 288 -3.43 -32.66 5.48
CA VAL A 288 -1.98 -32.49 5.60
C VAL A 288 -1.53 -31.42 4.61
N PRO A 289 -0.80 -30.37 5.03
CA PRO A 289 -0.24 -29.38 4.12
C PRO A 289 0.70 -30.02 3.09
N GLU A 290 0.69 -29.50 1.86
CA GLU A 290 1.58 -29.97 0.78
C GLU A 290 3.07 -29.72 1.09
N MET A 291 3.34 -28.68 1.89
CA MET A 291 4.68 -28.30 2.33
C MET A 291 5.18 -29.06 3.57
N ALA A 292 4.40 -30.03 4.06
CA ALA A 292 4.80 -30.85 5.20
C ALA A 292 5.66 -32.03 4.73
N TYR A 293 6.79 -32.24 5.41
CA TYR A 293 7.59 -33.47 5.32
C TYR A 293 7.49 -34.31 6.59
N GLU A 294 7.00 -33.72 7.68
CA GLU A 294 6.82 -34.38 8.96
C GLU A 294 5.58 -33.80 9.68
N ILE A 295 4.87 -34.63 10.43
CA ILE A 295 3.84 -34.23 11.38
C ILE A 295 4.29 -34.66 12.77
N SER A 296 4.47 -33.72 13.70
CA SER A 296 4.85 -33.99 15.09
C SER A 296 3.68 -33.59 16.00
N PHE A 297 3.20 -34.49 16.85
CA PHE A 297 2.03 -34.22 17.69
C PHE A 297 2.00 -35.06 18.97
N VAL A 298 1.12 -34.65 19.88
CA VAL A 298 0.81 -35.30 21.15
C VAL A 298 -0.69 -35.37 21.35
N PHE A 299 -1.15 -36.32 22.16
CA PHE A 299 -2.55 -36.35 22.61
C PHE A 299 -2.70 -35.76 23.99
N THR A 300 -3.81 -35.07 24.26
CA THR A 300 -4.12 -34.50 25.57
C THR A 300 -5.58 -34.76 25.94
N ASP A 301 -5.87 -34.79 27.24
CA ASP A 301 -7.23 -34.85 27.80
C ASP A 301 -7.93 -33.48 27.86
N GLY A 302 -7.37 -32.47 27.18
CA GLY A 302 -7.86 -31.09 27.21
C GLY A 302 -7.52 -30.34 28.50
N GLN A 303 -6.87 -30.99 29.48
CA GLN A 303 -6.48 -30.40 30.74
C GLN A 303 -4.95 -30.28 30.84
N LYS A 304 -4.32 -31.13 31.65
CA LYS A 304 -2.87 -31.09 31.94
C LYS A 304 -2.19 -32.44 31.72
N LYS A 305 -2.91 -33.45 31.24
CA LYS A 305 -2.32 -34.75 30.94
C LYS A 305 -2.08 -34.87 29.44
N TYR A 306 -0.95 -35.49 29.12
CA TYR A 306 -0.51 -35.69 27.76
C TYR A 306 -0.08 -37.14 27.61
N ASP A 307 -0.50 -37.79 26.52
CA ASP A 307 0.22 -38.92 25.98
C ASP A 307 1.20 -38.38 24.94
N ASN A 308 2.47 -38.37 25.35
CA ASN A 308 3.58 -37.97 24.51
C ASN A 308 4.46 -39.18 24.12
N ASN A 309 3.87 -40.36 23.94
CA ASN A 309 4.56 -41.55 23.44
C ASN A 309 5.88 -41.86 24.18
N ASN A 310 5.86 -41.77 25.53
CA ASN A 310 7.05 -41.88 26.38
C ASN A 310 8.17 -40.87 26.06
N HIS A 311 7.80 -39.59 25.92
CA HIS A 311 8.70 -38.45 25.62
C HIS A 311 9.30 -38.46 24.21
N LYS A 312 8.64 -39.11 23.25
CA LYS A 312 9.14 -39.23 21.87
C LYS A 312 8.32 -38.46 20.84
N ASP A 313 7.18 -37.89 21.24
CA ASP A 313 6.14 -37.41 20.33
C ASP A 313 5.60 -38.54 19.44
N PHE A 314 4.43 -38.31 18.86
CA PHE A 314 3.98 -39.07 17.71
C PHE A 314 4.48 -38.33 16.48
N VAL A 315 5.18 -39.06 15.61
CA VAL A 315 5.79 -38.49 14.41
C VAL A 315 5.36 -39.31 13.20
N PHE A 316 4.85 -38.63 12.18
CA PHE A 316 4.64 -39.20 10.86
C PHE A 316 5.54 -38.52 9.84
N GLU A 317 6.27 -39.32 9.08
CA GLU A 317 6.91 -38.83 7.87
C GLU A 317 5.85 -38.64 6.78
N VAL A 318 6.01 -37.60 5.97
CA VAL A 318 5.12 -37.28 4.85
C VAL A 318 5.93 -37.39 3.55
N PRO A 319 5.96 -38.57 2.92
CA PRO A 319 6.63 -38.76 1.64
C PRO A 319 6.09 -37.79 0.57
N GLY A 320 6.98 -37.32 -0.29
CA GLY A 320 6.66 -36.39 -1.38
C GLY A 320 6.64 -34.91 -0.98
N GLY A 321 6.78 -34.58 0.30
CA GLY A 321 7.04 -33.21 0.76
C GLY A 321 8.46 -32.72 0.46
N PRO A 322 8.74 -31.42 0.64
CA PRO A 322 10.09 -30.87 0.48
C PRO A 322 11.04 -31.47 1.52
N SER A 323 12.31 -31.69 1.17
CA SER A 323 13.30 -32.05 2.19
C SER A 323 13.43 -30.94 3.25
N PRO A 324 13.90 -31.24 4.47
CA PRO A 324 14.07 -30.21 5.51
C PRO A 324 14.89 -29.00 5.04
N LYS A 325 15.94 -29.25 4.26
CA LYS A 325 16.80 -28.20 3.68
C LYS A 325 16.08 -27.36 2.63
N GLU A 326 15.26 -27.98 1.78
CA GLU A 326 14.43 -27.25 0.81
C GLU A 326 13.37 -26.41 1.52
N PHE A 327 12.77 -26.95 2.59
CA PHE A 327 11.81 -26.22 3.41
C PHE A 327 12.44 -24.98 4.07
N GLU A 328 13.63 -25.09 4.66
CA GLU A 328 14.38 -23.95 5.22
C GLU A 328 14.69 -22.88 4.16
N GLN A 329 15.11 -23.30 2.96
CA GLN A 329 15.38 -22.38 1.85
C GLN A 329 14.11 -21.64 1.42
N LEU A 330 12.99 -22.35 1.29
CA LEU A 330 11.70 -21.77 0.94
C LEU A 330 11.22 -20.78 1.99
N LEU A 331 11.41 -21.08 3.28
CA LEU A 331 11.08 -20.14 4.36
C LEU A 331 11.92 -18.86 4.26
N GLY A 332 13.23 -18.99 4.04
CA GLY A 332 14.12 -17.85 3.85
C GLY A 332 13.76 -16.99 2.62
N ASP A 333 13.37 -17.62 1.52
CA ASP A 333 12.96 -16.89 0.31
C ASP A 333 11.60 -16.21 0.45
N LEU A 334 10.66 -16.81 1.20
CA LEU A 334 9.40 -16.16 1.58
C LEU A 334 9.64 -14.93 2.45
N GLN A 335 10.55 -15.01 3.43
CA GLN A 335 10.92 -13.87 4.28
C GLN A 335 11.50 -12.73 3.44
N LYS A 336 12.49 -13.02 2.58
CA LYS A 336 13.07 -12.02 1.66
C LYS A 336 12.02 -11.38 0.76
N ARG A 337 11.04 -12.16 0.28
CA ARG A 337 9.94 -11.64 -0.55
C ARG A 337 9.07 -10.66 0.24
N GLN A 338 8.71 -10.99 1.48
CA GLN A 338 7.94 -10.10 2.34
C GLN A 338 8.70 -8.79 2.60
N GLU A 339 9.98 -8.87 2.96
CA GLU A 339 10.84 -7.70 3.14
C GLU A 339 10.91 -6.84 1.87
N TRP A 340 11.07 -7.47 0.71
CA TRP A 340 11.11 -6.77 -0.58
C TRP A 340 9.81 -6.05 -0.88
N GLU A 341 8.66 -6.70 -0.63
CA GLU A 341 7.35 -6.08 -0.82
C GLU A 341 7.10 -4.93 0.16
N GLU A 342 7.49 -5.08 1.43
CA GLU A 342 7.41 -4.00 2.41
C GLU A 342 8.29 -2.82 2.03
N ALA A 343 9.52 -3.08 1.58
CA ALA A 343 10.41 -2.06 1.05
C ALA A 343 9.82 -1.37 -0.19
N ALA A 344 9.17 -2.12 -1.09
CA ALA A 344 8.49 -1.55 -2.25
C ALA A 344 7.30 -0.68 -1.83
N ARG A 345 6.45 -1.15 -0.90
CA ARG A 345 5.34 -0.38 -0.32
C ARG A 345 5.84 0.91 0.35
N ALA A 346 6.91 0.82 1.12
CA ALA A 346 7.54 1.97 1.78
C ALA A 346 8.08 2.99 0.77
N ARG A 347 8.71 2.53 -0.32
CA ARG A 347 9.19 3.42 -1.41
C ARG A 347 8.04 4.18 -2.07
N VAL A 348 6.93 3.50 -2.37
CA VAL A 348 5.73 4.13 -2.95
C VAL A 348 5.12 5.15 -1.97
N ALA A 349 4.96 4.76 -0.70
CA ALA A 349 4.42 5.64 0.34
C ALA A 349 5.28 6.90 0.55
N ASN A 350 6.60 6.74 0.62
CA ASN A 350 7.54 7.86 0.76
C ASN A 350 7.47 8.81 -0.44
N ARG A 351 7.41 8.27 -1.66
CA ARG A 351 7.23 9.08 -2.87
C ARG A 351 5.92 9.88 -2.84
N GLY A 352 4.83 9.25 -2.42
CA GLY A 352 3.53 9.91 -2.23
C GLY A 352 3.57 11.00 -1.17
N GLY A 353 4.26 10.75 -0.04
CA GLY A 353 4.47 11.74 1.02
C GLY A 353 5.24 12.96 0.54
N ARG A 354 6.36 12.76 -0.16
CA ARG A 354 7.16 13.86 -0.74
C ARG A 354 6.38 14.68 -1.75
N ALA A 355 5.60 14.04 -2.63
CA ALA A 355 4.77 14.74 -3.60
C ALA A 355 3.71 15.62 -2.93
N ARG A 356 3.04 15.11 -1.89
CA ARG A 356 2.06 15.89 -1.10
C ARG A 356 2.71 17.06 -0.37
N GLU A 357 3.92 16.88 0.18
CA GLU A 357 4.65 17.97 0.82
C GLU A 357 5.06 19.05 -0.19
N GLU A 358 5.55 18.65 -1.36
CA GLU A 358 5.90 19.58 -2.43
C GLU A 358 4.68 20.36 -2.93
N GLU A 359 3.54 19.69 -3.09
CA GLU A 359 2.27 20.33 -3.45
C GLU A 359 1.83 21.35 -2.40
N LYS A 360 1.90 21.01 -1.11
CA LYS A 360 1.63 21.97 -0.02
C LYS A 360 2.55 23.17 -0.08
N ARG A 361 3.87 22.96 -0.24
CA ARG A 361 4.84 24.07 -0.37
C ARG A 361 4.54 24.95 -1.59
N ARG A 362 4.15 24.36 -2.72
CA ARG A 362 3.74 25.11 -3.92
C ARG A 362 2.47 25.92 -3.66
N ALA A 363 1.48 25.33 -3.01
CA ALA A 363 0.24 26.02 -2.65
C ALA A 363 0.51 27.20 -1.69
N GLU A 364 1.35 27.01 -0.67
CA GLU A 364 1.76 28.07 0.26
C GLU A 364 2.47 29.23 -0.46
N VAL A 365 3.36 28.95 -1.42
CA VAL A 365 4.00 29.99 -2.23
C VAL A 365 2.98 30.75 -3.08
N ILE A 366 2.04 30.04 -3.71
CA ILE A 366 0.98 30.67 -4.53
C ILE A 366 0.09 31.57 -3.68
N GLU A 367 -0.33 31.10 -2.50
CA GLU A 367 -1.12 31.89 -1.57
C GLU A 367 -0.35 33.10 -1.04
N GLY A 368 0.95 32.96 -0.76
CA GLY A 368 1.82 34.08 -0.40
C GLY A 368 1.87 35.15 -1.50
N LEU A 369 2.05 34.74 -2.76
CA LEU A 369 2.05 35.67 -3.90
C LEU A 369 0.69 36.35 -4.10
N ARG A 370 -0.43 35.63 -3.87
CA ARG A 370 -1.78 36.22 -3.92
C ARG A 370 -1.97 37.28 -2.83
N ALA A 371 -1.57 36.98 -1.61
CA ALA A 371 -1.67 37.92 -0.49
C ALA A 371 -0.82 39.18 -0.72
N GLU A 372 0.39 39.04 -1.27
CA GLU A 372 1.24 40.18 -1.65
C GLU A 372 0.59 41.04 -2.74
N ALA A 373 0.00 40.41 -3.76
CA ALA A 373 -0.70 41.11 -4.83
C ALA A 373 -1.93 41.88 -4.29
N GLU A 374 -2.73 41.25 -3.43
CA GLU A 374 -3.88 41.89 -2.78
C GLU A 374 -3.45 43.06 -1.89
N ALA A 375 -2.39 42.90 -1.11
CA ALA A 375 -1.83 43.96 -0.29
C ALA A 375 -1.34 45.15 -1.14
N ALA A 376 -0.70 44.88 -2.28
CA ALA A 376 -0.25 45.90 -3.21
C ALA A 376 -1.43 46.69 -3.82
N VAL A 377 -2.49 46.00 -4.25
CA VAL A 377 -3.72 46.64 -4.76
C VAL A 377 -4.37 47.49 -3.66
N LYS A 378 -4.49 46.95 -2.44
CA LYS A 378 -5.06 47.68 -1.29
C LYS A 378 -4.24 48.92 -0.93
N ALA A 379 -2.91 48.84 -0.99
CA ALA A 379 -2.02 49.97 -0.75
C ALA A 379 -2.18 51.05 -1.84
N GLN A 380 -2.30 50.66 -3.11
CA GLN A 380 -2.58 51.60 -4.20
C GLN A 380 -3.94 52.29 -4.02
N TYR A 381 -4.97 51.55 -3.65
CA TYR A 381 -6.30 52.10 -3.35
C TYR A 381 -6.24 53.10 -2.19
N ALA A 382 -5.57 52.76 -1.08
CA ALA A 382 -5.43 53.65 0.07
C ALA A 382 -4.71 54.96 -0.30
N LYS A 383 -3.68 54.90 -1.16
CA LYS A 383 -3.00 56.09 -1.67
C LYS A 383 -3.94 56.97 -2.51
N ALA A 384 -4.71 56.36 -3.42
CA ALA A 384 -5.71 57.07 -4.22
C ALA A 384 -6.83 57.69 -3.36
N ARG A 385 -7.26 57.00 -2.30
CA ARG A 385 -8.28 57.53 -1.39
C ARG A 385 -7.77 58.75 -0.61
N ARG A 386 -6.53 58.72 -0.09
CA ARG A 386 -5.93 59.88 0.60
C ARG A 386 -5.80 61.12 -0.29
N SER A 387 -5.60 60.94 -1.60
CA SER A 387 -5.63 62.07 -2.54
C SER A 387 -7.02 62.68 -2.71
N LEU A 388 -8.10 61.90 -2.50
CA LEU A 388 -9.46 62.43 -2.53
C LEU A 388 -9.80 63.26 -1.28
N ASP A 389 -9.15 63.01 -0.14
CA ASP A 389 -9.39 63.80 1.09
C ASP A 389 -8.95 65.28 0.94
N HIS A 390 -8.07 65.58 -0.02
CA HIS A 390 -7.61 66.92 -0.35
C HIS A 390 -8.30 67.50 -1.59
N ALA A 391 -9.32 66.81 -2.13
CA ALA A 391 -10.03 67.26 -3.32
C ALA A 391 -11.01 68.40 -2.96
N ALA A 392 -10.99 69.47 -3.75
CA ALA A 392 -11.99 70.53 -3.65
C ALA A 392 -13.39 70.00 -4.07
N PRO A 393 -14.49 70.60 -3.56
CA PRO A 393 -15.84 70.25 -3.98
C PRO A 393 -15.98 70.33 -5.51
N GLY A 394 -16.68 69.37 -6.10
CA GLY A 394 -16.97 69.42 -7.54
C GLY A 394 -17.87 70.61 -7.85
N MET A 395 -17.49 71.42 -8.85
CA MET A 395 -18.40 72.42 -9.42
C MET A 395 -18.87 71.96 -10.80
N ASP A 396 -20.12 72.28 -11.11
CA ASP A 396 -20.74 71.90 -12.37
C ASP A 396 -20.07 72.59 -13.56
N GLY A 397 -19.93 71.86 -14.67
CA GLY A 397 -19.39 72.40 -15.93
C GLY A 397 -17.87 72.59 -16.00
N ILE A 398 -17.11 72.14 -14.98
CA ILE A 398 -15.64 72.20 -14.98
C ILE A 398 -15.00 71.17 -15.92
N TRP A 399 -15.68 70.06 -16.21
CA TRP A 399 -15.15 69.01 -17.09
C TRP A 399 -16.21 68.43 -18.02
N THR A 400 -15.76 67.86 -19.13
CA THR A 400 -16.61 67.17 -20.12
C THR A 400 -15.96 65.86 -20.56
N ILE A 401 -16.78 64.91 -20.99
CA ILE A 401 -16.35 63.60 -21.49
C ILE A 401 -17.02 63.32 -22.83
N ALA A 402 -16.27 62.82 -23.79
CA ALA A 402 -16.76 62.49 -25.12
C ALA A 402 -16.26 61.11 -25.58
N PRO A 403 -17.15 60.18 -25.99
CA PRO A 403 -18.62 60.30 -25.97
C PRO A 403 -19.21 60.31 -24.54
N SER A 404 -20.39 60.91 -24.38
CA SER A 404 -21.19 60.89 -23.16
C SER A 404 -22.58 60.32 -23.47
N PRO A 405 -22.99 59.18 -22.87
CA PRO A 405 -22.22 58.34 -21.96
C PRO A 405 -21.05 57.62 -22.66
N PRO A 406 -19.94 57.34 -21.95
CA PRO A 406 -18.80 56.62 -22.52
C PRO A 406 -19.17 55.17 -22.85
N VAL A 407 -18.62 54.65 -23.95
CA VAL A 407 -18.86 53.27 -24.42
C VAL A 407 -17.67 52.39 -24.03
N ALA A 408 -17.95 51.26 -23.39
CA ALA A 408 -16.93 50.30 -22.99
C ALA A 408 -16.11 49.82 -24.21
N GLY A 409 -14.78 49.81 -24.08
CA GLY A 409 -13.87 49.40 -25.16
C GLY A 409 -13.46 50.51 -26.14
N PHE A 410 -14.09 51.69 -26.10
CA PHE A 410 -13.75 52.82 -26.95
C PHE A 410 -12.91 53.87 -26.19
N PRO A 411 -11.98 54.57 -26.87
CA PRO A 411 -11.23 55.65 -26.26
C PRO A 411 -12.17 56.82 -25.93
N VAL A 412 -11.91 57.46 -24.80
CA VAL A 412 -12.73 58.58 -24.32
C VAL A 412 -11.85 59.82 -24.19
N LYS A 413 -12.34 60.98 -24.63
CA LYS A 413 -11.67 62.26 -24.43
C LYS A 413 -12.25 62.96 -23.21
N LEU A 414 -11.40 63.21 -22.22
CA LEU A 414 -11.71 64.04 -21.06
C LEU A 414 -11.16 65.43 -21.30
N THR A 415 -11.95 66.46 -21.02
CA THR A 415 -11.51 67.85 -21.08
C THR A 415 -11.81 68.53 -19.75
N TYR A 416 -10.83 69.22 -19.20
CA TYR A 416 -10.90 69.88 -17.89
C TYR A 416 -10.59 71.37 -18.02
N ARG A 417 -11.44 72.22 -17.46
CA ARG A 417 -11.24 73.67 -17.42
C ARG A 417 -10.64 74.04 -16.06
N SER A 418 -9.38 74.47 -16.05
CA SER A 418 -8.65 74.86 -14.86
C SER A 418 -8.88 76.32 -14.44
N SER A 419 -9.21 77.24 -15.35
CA SER A 419 -9.51 78.66 -15.05
C SER A 419 -11.02 78.95 -15.16
N PRO A 420 -11.62 79.73 -14.23
CA PRO A 420 -11.03 80.41 -13.07
C PRO A 420 -11.05 79.55 -11.79
N TYR A 421 -10.82 78.24 -11.92
CA TYR A 421 -11.10 77.25 -10.88
C TYR A 421 -9.84 76.81 -10.12
N HIS A 422 -9.98 75.77 -9.29
CA HIS A 422 -8.98 75.30 -8.32
C HIS A 422 -7.58 74.98 -8.88
N LEU A 423 -7.42 74.85 -10.19
CA LEU A 423 -6.14 74.55 -10.86
C LEU A 423 -5.70 75.65 -11.84
N GLU A 424 -6.20 76.88 -11.70
CA GLU A 424 -5.97 77.99 -12.65
C GLU A 424 -4.49 78.25 -12.95
N TRP A 425 -3.65 78.22 -11.92
CA TRP A 425 -2.20 78.46 -12.06
C TRP A 425 -1.37 77.17 -12.16
N ALA A 426 -2.02 76.01 -12.32
CA ALA A 426 -1.31 74.74 -12.43
C ALA A 426 -0.55 74.65 -13.76
N GLN A 427 0.78 74.51 -13.70
CA GLN A 427 1.61 74.31 -14.89
C GLN A 427 1.49 72.91 -15.49
N LYS A 428 0.98 71.95 -14.71
CA LYS A 428 0.74 70.57 -15.13
C LYS A 428 -0.53 70.07 -14.47
N VAL A 429 -1.46 69.56 -15.28
CA VAL A 429 -2.67 68.90 -14.80
C VAL A 429 -2.58 67.42 -15.16
N SER A 430 -2.93 66.55 -14.22
CA SER A 430 -2.98 65.11 -14.43
C SER A 430 -4.33 64.57 -13.97
N VAL A 431 -4.89 63.68 -14.78
CA VAL A 431 -6.09 62.92 -14.39
C VAL A 431 -5.67 61.67 -13.66
N VAL A 432 -6.27 61.44 -12.49
CA VAL A 432 -6.26 60.17 -11.79
C VAL A 432 -7.70 59.67 -11.76
N ALA A 433 -7.99 58.63 -12.53
CA ALA A 433 -9.32 58.04 -12.63
C ALA A 433 -9.28 56.54 -12.36
N ALA A 434 -10.40 55.95 -11.96
CA ALA A 434 -10.54 54.50 -11.87
C ALA A 434 -11.92 54.06 -12.38
N VAL A 435 -12.00 52.82 -12.81
CA VAL A 435 -13.23 52.19 -13.31
C VAL A 435 -13.90 51.43 -12.16
N ASP A 436 -15.23 51.25 -12.21
CA ASP A 436 -16.01 50.47 -11.24
C ASP A 436 -15.85 50.92 -9.78
N GLY A 437 -16.00 52.21 -9.51
CA GLY A 437 -15.99 52.75 -8.14
C GLY A 437 -14.65 52.60 -7.42
N TRP A 438 -13.53 52.66 -8.16
CA TRP A 438 -12.16 52.48 -7.64
C TRP A 438 -11.85 51.08 -7.09
N SER A 439 -12.79 50.14 -7.16
CA SER A 439 -12.69 48.81 -6.53
C SER A 439 -11.74 47.83 -7.24
N ARG A 440 -11.41 48.06 -8.52
CA ARG A 440 -10.63 47.12 -9.36
C ARG A 440 -9.17 47.51 -9.62
N GLY A 441 -8.59 48.40 -8.81
CA GLY A 441 -7.14 48.60 -8.69
C GLY A 441 -6.37 49.19 -9.88
N ARG A 442 -6.96 49.30 -11.08
CA ARG A 442 -6.32 50.01 -12.21
C ARG A 442 -6.66 51.49 -12.16
N ASN A 443 -5.77 52.25 -11.52
CA ASN A 443 -5.80 53.71 -11.58
C ASN A 443 -5.18 54.18 -12.90
N ILE A 444 -5.94 54.93 -13.69
CA ILE A 444 -5.48 55.64 -14.87
C ILE A 444 -4.83 56.94 -14.38
N GLY A 445 -3.50 56.97 -14.31
CA GLY A 445 -2.73 58.21 -14.10
C GLY A 445 -2.20 58.70 -15.44
N ARG A 446 -2.71 59.83 -15.95
CA ARG A 446 -2.19 60.44 -17.19
C ARG A 446 -2.05 61.95 -17.00
N GLN A 447 -0.93 62.50 -17.50
CA GLN A 447 -0.79 63.93 -17.64
C GLN A 447 -1.69 64.41 -18.78
N MET A 448 -2.51 65.43 -18.53
CA MET A 448 -3.39 66.06 -19.51
C MET A 448 -2.58 67.01 -20.39
N ALA A 449 -3.01 67.20 -21.63
CA ALA A 449 -2.32 68.05 -22.60
C ALA A 449 -2.96 69.45 -22.60
N GLY A 450 -2.18 70.48 -22.34
CA GLY A 450 -2.71 71.85 -22.31
C GLY A 450 -3.20 72.30 -23.68
N ALA A 451 -4.45 72.75 -23.76
CA ALA A 451 -5.07 73.33 -24.96
C ALA A 451 -5.08 74.88 -24.95
N GLY A 452 -4.50 75.50 -23.91
CA GLY A 452 -4.44 76.96 -23.72
C GLY A 452 -5.64 77.53 -22.96
N ARG A 453 -5.51 78.77 -22.46
CA ARG A 453 -6.55 79.49 -21.67
C ARG A 453 -7.15 78.67 -20.51
N GLY A 454 -6.30 77.95 -19.79
CA GLY A 454 -6.74 77.12 -18.66
C GLY A 454 -7.64 75.95 -19.06
N VAL A 455 -7.42 75.32 -20.23
CA VAL A 455 -8.10 74.09 -20.65
C VAL A 455 -7.07 72.98 -20.88
N TRP A 456 -7.37 71.77 -20.40
CA TRP A 456 -6.51 70.59 -20.39
C TRP A 456 -7.22 69.34 -20.92
#